data_AF-M2UF47-F1
#
_entry.id   AF-M2UF47-F1
#
_cell.length_a   1.000
_cell.length_b   1.000
_cell.length_c   1.000
_cell.angle_alpha   90.00
_cell.angle_beta   90.00
_cell.angle_gamma   90.00
#
_symmetry.space_group_name_H-M   'P 1'
#
loop_
_entity.id
_entity.type
_entity.pdbx_description
1 polymer ?
#
loop_
_entity_poly.entity_id
_entity_poly.type
_entity_poly.pdbx_seq_one_letter_code
_entity_poly.pdbx_strand_id
1 'polypeptide(L)'
;MGGLFRMLKRSFPKPLKKRRTLPQSTTKSPCRNDEQKVGVIGIDPEKLVKKLELKFPCGFDVHMMHNTYIIQSCEKLTQMDLDECR
;
A
#
# COMPACT_ATOMS: atom_id res chain seq x y z
N MET A 1 9.36 9.28 67.63
CA MET A 1 9.77 8.09 66.86
C MET A 1 8.65 7.83 65.84
N GLY A 2 8.67 8.45 64.65
CA GLY A 2 9.42 8.00 63.46
C GLY A 2 8.55 6.99 62.68
N GLY A 3 8.21 7.11 61.40
CA GLY A 3 8.54 8.07 60.34
C GLY A 3 7.61 7.85 59.13
N LEU A 4 7.70 8.75 58.16
CA LEU A 4 7.02 8.73 56.86
C LEU A 4 7.31 7.45 56.06
N PHE A 5 6.34 6.94 55.29
CA PHE A 5 6.59 6.55 53.89
C PHE A 5 5.38 6.81 53.00
N ARG A 6 5.69 7.33 51.81
CA ARG A 6 4.87 7.91 50.76
C ARG A 6 5.05 7.04 49.52
N MET A 7 3.98 6.48 48.94
CA MET A 7 3.99 5.94 47.56
C MET A 7 2.55 6.01 46.99
N LEU A 8 2.22 6.99 46.15
CA LEU A 8 2.40 7.04 44.69
C LEU A 8 1.39 6.19 43.89
N LYS A 9 0.43 6.93 43.32
CA LYS A 9 -0.53 6.61 42.26
C LYS A 9 0.01 5.57 41.26
N ARG A 10 -0.74 4.48 41.03
CA ARG A 10 -0.55 3.62 39.86
C ARG A 10 -1.77 3.73 38.94
N SER A 11 -1.61 4.58 37.95
CA SER A 11 -2.48 4.73 36.79
C SER A 11 -2.44 3.47 35.93
N PHE A 12 -3.62 3.00 35.52
CA PHE A 12 -3.82 1.90 34.56
C PHE A 12 -3.12 2.19 33.21
N PRO A 13 -2.38 1.24 32.61
CA PRO A 13 -2.02 1.31 31.21
C PRO A 13 -3.02 0.56 30.31
N LYS A 14 -3.39 1.27 29.25
CA LYS A 14 -4.35 1.04 28.14
C LYS A 14 -3.99 -0.15 27.21
N PRO A 15 -4.93 -0.61 26.34
CA PRO A 15 -4.84 -1.89 25.64
C PRO A 15 -3.82 -1.91 24.47
N LEU A 16 -3.22 -3.09 24.28
CA LEU A 16 -2.27 -3.42 23.22
C LEU A 16 -2.92 -3.43 21.83
N LYS A 17 -2.88 -2.29 21.13
CA LYS A 17 -2.99 -2.25 19.66
C LYS A 17 -1.59 -2.31 19.05
N LYS A 18 -1.12 -3.51 18.67
CA LYS A 18 -0.02 -3.65 17.69
C LYS A 18 -0.63 -4.01 16.33
N ARG A 19 -1.11 -2.99 15.63
CA ARG A 19 -1.35 -3.07 14.19
C ARG A 19 0.05 -3.10 13.55
N ARG A 20 0.45 -4.25 12.97
CA ARG A 20 1.65 -4.33 12.13
C ARG A 20 1.41 -3.46 10.91
N THR A 21 1.95 -2.26 10.91
CA THR A 21 2.08 -1.46 9.69
C THR A 21 3.25 -2.05 8.92
N LEU A 22 2.97 -2.66 7.78
CA LEU A 22 3.96 -3.11 6.79
C LEU A 22 4.87 -1.91 6.45
N PRO A 23 6.20 -2.07 6.32
CA PRO A 23 7.09 -0.96 6.00
C PRO A 23 6.68 -0.39 4.64
N GLN A 24 6.04 0.77 4.67
CA GLN A 24 5.70 1.54 3.49
C GLN A 24 7.03 2.06 2.94
N SER A 25 7.52 1.41 1.88
CA SER A 25 8.73 1.75 1.15
C SER A 25 8.76 3.26 0.88
N THR A 26 9.60 3.97 1.63
CA THR A 26 9.86 5.40 1.49
C THR A 26 10.82 5.61 0.32
N THR A 27 10.30 5.53 -0.90
CA THR A 27 10.99 6.03 -2.09
C THR A 27 10.23 7.25 -2.55
N LYS A 28 10.82 8.44 -2.38
CA LYS A 28 10.32 9.68 -2.97
C LYS A 28 10.43 9.58 -4.50
N SER A 29 9.33 9.67 -5.26
CA SER A 29 9.19 10.17 -6.65
C SER A 29 7.86 9.71 -7.30
N PRO A 30 7.48 10.19 -8.50
CA PRO A 30 6.44 11.17 -8.77
C PRO A 30 5.08 10.53 -9.10
N CYS A 31 4.00 11.31 -8.94
CA CYS A 31 2.63 10.97 -9.30
C CYS A 31 1.93 9.76 -8.63
N ARG A 32 2.14 9.49 -7.33
CA ARG A 32 1.24 8.57 -6.60
C ARG A 32 -0.10 9.24 -6.26
N ASN A 33 -0.87 9.66 -7.26
CA ASN A 33 -2.15 10.34 -7.03
C ASN A 33 -3.36 9.44 -7.33
N ASP A 34 -3.22 8.45 -8.23
CA ASP A 34 -4.34 7.60 -8.64
C ASP A 34 -4.11 6.13 -8.30
N GLU A 35 -5.00 5.58 -7.47
CA GLU A 35 -5.12 4.14 -7.22
C GLU A 35 -6.18 3.55 -8.16
N GLN A 36 -5.82 2.47 -8.86
CA GLN A 36 -6.72 1.70 -9.70
C GLN A 36 -6.73 0.24 -9.28
N LYS A 37 -7.94 -0.32 -9.13
CA LYS A 37 -8.17 -1.72 -8.81
C LYS A 37 -8.53 -2.48 -10.07
N VAL A 38 -7.75 -3.51 -10.39
CA VAL A 38 -7.92 -4.35 -11.58
C VAL A 38 -8.06 -5.79 -11.13
N GLY A 39 -9.11 -6.48 -11.58
CA GLY A 39 -9.25 -7.91 -11.30
C GLY A 39 -8.16 -8.72 -12.00
N VAL A 40 -7.55 -9.68 -11.31
CA VAL A 40 -6.49 -10.53 -11.90
C VAL A 40 -7.04 -11.58 -12.89
N ILE A 41 -8.36 -11.76 -12.94
CA ILE A 41 -8.99 -12.80 -13.75
C ILE A 41 -8.76 -12.49 -15.23
N GLY A 42 -8.00 -13.37 -15.88
CA GLY A 42 -7.69 -13.27 -17.30
C GLY A 42 -6.75 -12.13 -17.65
N ILE A 43 -5.95 -11.60 -16.71
CA ILE A 43 -4.90 -10.62 -16.99
C ILE A 43 -3.53 -11.30 -16.92
N ASP A 44 -2.74 -11.18 -17.97
CA ASP A 44 -1.34 -11.59 -18.02
C ASP A 44 -0.47 -10.58 -17.25
N PRO A 45 0.16 -10.97 -16.14
CA PRO A 45 0.94 -10.06 -15.31
C PRO A 45 2.15 -9.50 -16.07
N GLU A 46 2.78 -10.28 -16.95
CA GLU A 46 3.92 -9.80 -17.75
C GLU A 46 3.52 -8.73 -18.76
N LYS A 47 2.36 -8.91 -19.43
CA LYS A 47 1.83 -7.89 -20.35
C LYS A 47 1.47 -6.63 -19.58
N LEU A 48 0.84 -6.78 -18.41
CA LEU A 48 0.47 -5.67 -17.54
C LEU A 48 1.69 -4.86 -17.12
N VAL A 49 2.74 -5.51 -16.62
CA VAL A 49 3.98 -4.82 -16.19
C VAL A 49 4.65 -4.12 -17.37
N LYS A 50 4.79 -4.78 -18.53
CA LYS A 50 5.35 -4.14 -19.73
C LYS A 50 4.53 -2.93 -20.17
N LYS A 51 3.20 -3.02 -20.12
CA LYS A 51 2.31 -1.90 -20.45
C LYS A 51 2.48 -0.74 -19.48
N LEU A 52 2.62 -1.04 -18.18
CA LEU A 52 2.87 -0.05 -17.13
C LEU A 52 4.22 0.65 -17.30
N GLU A 53 5.29 -0.09 -17.64
CA GLU A 53 6.61 0.48 -17.94
C GLU A 53 6.58 1.43 -19.14
N LEU A 54 5.80 1.10 -20.17
CA LEU A 54 5.65 1.94 -21.36
C LEU A 54 4.81 3.20 -21.09
N LYS A 55 3.72 3.09 -20.32
CA LYS A 55 2.82 4.21 -20.01
C LYS A 55 3.34 5.12 -18.92
N PHE A 56 4.01 4.56 -17.91
CA PHE A 56 4.42 5.26 -16.71
C PHE A 56 5.94 5.22 -16.53
N PRO A 57 6.72 5.86 -17.42
CA PRO A 57 8.18 5.93 -17.29
C PRO A 57 8.61 6.68 -16.03
N CYS A 58 7.71 7.50 -15.46
CA CYS A 58 7.91 8.20 -14.20
C CYS A 58 7.92 7.27 -12.97
N GLY A 59 7.40 6.05 -13.10
CA GLY A 59 7.28 5.08 -12.02
C GLY A 59 5.82 4.69 -11.75
N PHE A 60 5.66 3.44 -11.30
CA PHE A 60 4.38 2.86 -10.90
C PHE A 60 4.63 1.83 -9.79
N ASP A 61 3.62 1.58 -8.97
CA ASP A 61 3.62 0.48 -8.00
C ASP A 61 2.46 -0.46 -8.29
N VAL A 62 2.69 -1.77 -8.16
CA VAL A 62 1.64 -2.78 -8.25
C VAL A 62 1.64 -3.61 -6.98
N HIS A 63 0.48 -3.66 -6.31
CA HIS A 63 0.25 -4.49 -5.15
C HIS A 63 -0.84 -5.51 -5.45
N MET A 64 -0.54 -6.80 -5.31
CA MET A 64 -1.56 -7.84 -5.43
C MET A 64 -2.23 -8.08 -4.08
N MET A 65 -3.56 -7.98 -4.03
CA MET A 65 -4.37 -8.35 -2.87
C MET A 65 -5.44 -9.36 -3.30
N HIS A 66 -5.25 -10.62 -2.91
CA HIS A 66 -6.08 -11.75 -3.33
C HIS A 66 -6.18 -11.85 -4.85
N ASN A 67 -7.32 -11.45 -5.42
CA ASN A 67 -7.61 -11.52 -6.86
C ASN A 67 -7.70 -10.14 -7.49
N THR A 68 -7.05 -9.13 -6.90
CA THR A 68 -7.03 -7.76 -7.42
C THR A 68 -5.61 -7.22 -7.44
N TYR A 69 -5.19 -6.68 -8.58
CA TYR A 69 -4.04 -5.80 -8.69
C TYR A 69 -4.47 -4.37 -8.30
N ILE A 70 -3.75 -3.80 -7.36
CA ILE A 70 -3.85 -2.40 -6.95
C ILE A 70 -2.66 -1.69 -7.60
N ILE A 71 -2.94 -0.92 -8.63
CA ILE A 71 -1.95 -0.18 -9.41
C ILE A 71 -1.97 1.26 -8.91
N GLN A 72 -0.80 1.79 -8.56
CA GLN A 72 -0.61 3.19 -8.22
C GLN A 72 0.32 3.81 -9.26
N SER A 73 -0.18 4.83 -9.96
CA SER A 73 0.54 5.46 -11.08
C SER A 73 0.09 6.91 -11.27
N CYS A 74 0.78 7.64 -12.15
CA CYS A 74 0.43 9.04 -12.48
C CYS A 74 -0.99 9.19 -13.02
N GLU A 75 -1.45 8.20 -13.78
CA GLU A 75 -2.77 8.15 -14.36
C GLU A 75 -3.31 6.73 -14.27
N LYS A 76 -4.58 6.54 -14.64
CA LYS A 76 -5.22 5.22 -14.70
C LYS A 76 -4.96 4.57 -16.05
N LEU A 77 -4.75 3.26 -16.05
CA LEU A 77 -4.85 2.45 -17.26
C LEU A 77 -6.28 2.51 -17.80
N THR A 78 -6.39 2.72 -19.11
CA THR A 78 -7.70 2.70 -19.76
C THR A 78 -8.20 1.26 -19.87
N GLN A 79 -9.51 1.08 -20.06
CA GLN A 79 -10.08 -0.25 -20.25
C GLN A 79 -9.44 -0.99 -21.44
N MET A 80 -9.13 -0.27 -22.53
CA MET A 80 -8.42 -0.82 -23.68
C MET A 80 -7.03 -1.37 -23.31
N ASP A 81 -6.27 -0.63 -22.50
CA ASP A 81 -4.96 -1.09 -22.03
C ASP A 81 -5.08 -2.38 -21.21
N LEU A 82 -6.15 -2.50 -20.40
CA LEU A 82 -6.41 -3.70 -19.61
C LEU A 82 -6.85 -4.89 -20.47
N ASP A 83 -7.68 -4.65 -21.50
CA ASP A 83 -8.11 -5.70 -22.42
C ASP A 83 -6.97 -6.24 -23.28
N GLU A 84 -5.99 -5.41 -23.65
CA GLU A 84 -4.75 -5.88 -24.31
C GLU A 84 -3.87 -6.73 -23.39
N CYS A 85 -4.00 -6.57 -22.08
CA CYS A 85 -3.29 -7.37 -21.09
C CYS A 85 -4.00 -8.68 -20.78
N ARG A 86 -5.18 -8.95 -21.37
CA ARG A 86 -5.83 -10.26 -21.30
C ARG A 86 -5.28 -11.23 -22.36
#